data_AF-A0A2V5YZK8-F1
#
_entry.id   AF-A0A2V5YZK8-F1
#
_cell.length_a   1.000
_cell.length_b   1.000
_cell.length_c   1.000
_cell.angle_alpha   90.00
_cell.angle_beta   90.00
_cell.angle_gamma   90.00
#
_symmetry.space_group_name_H-M   'P 1'
#
loop_
_entity.id
_entity.type
_entity.pdbx_description
1 polymer ?
#
loop_
_entity_poly.entity_id
_entity_poly.type
_entity_poly.pdbx_seq_one_letter_code
_entity_poly.pdbx_strand_id
1 'polypeptide(L)'
;MLTKKTLMRAVVASLAATISLAAQPLRAQDAGALLDLLVKKKLITDQEAEEVRGELVKESAQTSTGKWKLSTPLTELELYGDVRLRYNYVGGETKDRGPVASPGAGVAGTNDWTERSRERYRLRLGLRGTLMDDWFFGIRLETNQNPRSTNVTFGADSSSSSPGGGGPFAKGDDGINVGQAYAGYKGFPDFTFTGGKMPNPLITTRMVWDPDINPEGLAEQWKHTFTFNLGGGGGEAAPTYSKEGKAVVAPAAEPFKLKLDLFANFAQFVYDDANPENPLGARATTSANGPSQLVPNTDAFLLAWQVGGRLTFPNNVYFQVAPVLYNYTGNGDTFNVHFQGGSPYLTNSASLAQNQTGINSLLVLEVPMEVGWKLWDLPMRIFSDFAVNFEADDRADAAGQAGHGSQRYAYLAGLSVGQLKEKGDWQVDIWYQHADQFSLDPNLIDDDIFNAQLNLQGVAVQATYNLTAAVNVALTYAHGWWYNHNLGTGGVPSQATGINPTTEYNWVTADLNVKF
;
A
#
# COMPACT_ATOMS: atom_id res chain seq x y z
N MET A 1 12.30 -21.22 26.02
CA MET A 1 12.55 -21.44 24.58
C MET A 1 11.38 -22.20 23.99
N LEU A 2 10.38 -21.50 23.42
CA LEU A 2 9.39 -22.17 22.58
C LEU A 2 10.05 -22.43 21.22
N THR A 3 10.05 -23.68 20.78
CA THR A 3 10.64 -24.05 19.49
C THR A 3 9.77 -23.52 18.33
N LYS A 4 10.38 -23.27 17.17
CA LYS A 4 9.69 -22.85 15.93
C LYS A 4 8.47 -23.73 15.60
N LYS A 5 8.53 -25.03 15.97
CA LYS A 5 7.43 -25.99 15.86
C LYS A 5 6.28 -25.70 16.84
N THR A 6 6.57 -25.32 18.08
CA THR A 6 5.55 -25.06 19.12
C THR A 6 4.74 -23.79 18.84
N LEU A 7 5.40 -22.75 18.31
CA LEU A 7 4.73 -21.49 17.92
C LEU A 7 3.85 -21.69 16.67
N MET A 8 4.35 -22.43 15.68
CA MET A 8 3.59 -22.76 14.46
C MET A 8 2.37 -23.65 14.76
N ARG A 9 2.50 -24.60 15.71
CA ARG A 9 1.39 -25.42 16.23
C ARG A 9 0.27 -24.59 16.87
N ALA A 10 0.62 -23.61 17.70
CA ALA A 10 -0.36 -22.76 18.36
C ALA A 10 -1.09 -21.84 17.36
N VAL A 11 -0.36 -21.27 16.40
CA VAL A 11 -0.91 -20.36 15.38
C VAL A 11 -1.83 -21.09 14.39
N VAL A 12 -1.46 -22.29 13.94
CA VAL A 12 -2.30 -23.08 13.02
C VAL A 12 -3.56 -23.61 13.72
N ALA A 13 -3.46 -24.06 14.97
CA ALA A 13 -4.61 -24.48 15.77
C ALA A 13 -5.55 -23.30 16.07
N SER A 14 -5.02 -22.12 16.38
CA SER A 14 -5.84 -20.91 16.59
C SER A 14 -6.48 -20.43 15.29
N LEU A 15 -5.81 -20.54 14.15
CA LEU A 15 -6.33 -20.12 12.84
C LEU A 15 -7.43 -21.07 12.34
N ALA A 16 -7.25 -22.38 12.53
CA ALA A 16 -8.31 -23.37 12.28
C ALA A 16 -9.54 -23.11 13.15
N ALA A 17 -9.34 -22.73 14.42
CA ALA A 17 -10.41 -22.38 15.35
C ALA A 17 -11.08 -21.02 15.07
N THR A 18 -10.36 -20.04 14.50
CA THR A 18 -10.95 -18.74 14.13
C THR A 18 -11.68 -18.81 12.79
N ILE A 19 -11.22 -19.62 11.85
CA ILE A 19 -11.92 -19.91 10.59
C ILE A 19 -13.27 -20.61 10.89
N SER A 20 -13.35 -21.47 11.90
CA SER A 20 -14.61 -22.12 12.32
C SER A 20 -15.55 -21.20 13.12
N LEU A 21 -15.05 -20.12 13.72
CA LEU A 21 -15.86 -19.13 14.46
C LEU A 21 -16.40 -17.99 13.59
N ALA A 22 -15.73 -17.64 12.48
CA ALA A 22 -16.17 -16.57 11.57
C ALA A 22 -17.04 -17.07 10.40
N ALA A 23 -17.08 -18.38 10.15
CA ALA A 23 -17.87 -18.97 9.07
C ALA A 23 -18.59 -20.24 9.55
N GLN A 24 -19.86 -20.12 9.92
CA GLN A 24 -20.76 -21.28 9.96
C GLN A 24 -21.60 -21.29 8.65
N PRO A 25 -21.68 -22.40 7.88
CA PRO A 25 -20.97 -23.67 7.98
C PRO A 25 -20.15 -23.98 6.70
N LEU A 26 -18.82 -23.84 6.74
CA LEU A 26 -17.95 -24.58 5.80
C LEU A 26 -17.66 -25.98 6.40
N ARG A 27 -17.99 -27.04 5.66
CA ARG A 27 -18.12 -28.40 6.17
C ARG A 27 -16.84 -29.26 6.03
N ALA A 28 -16.80 -30.33 6.83
CA ALA A 28 -15.73 -31.32 6.99
C ALA A 28 -15.17 -32.01 5.73
N GLN A 29 -15.81 -31.88 4.55
CA GLN A 29 -15.26 -32.44 3.30
C GLN A 29 -14.14 -31.55 2.70
N ASP A 30 -14.21 -30.23 2.90
CA ASP A 30 -13.22 -29.27 2.40
C ASP A 30 -11.92 -29.28 3.22
N ALA A 31 -12.01 -29.65 4.50
CA ALA A 31 -10.86 -29.82 5.37
C ALA A 31 -10.00 -31.03 4.96
N GLY A 32 -10.57 -32.08 4.36
CA GLY A 32 -9.82 -33.29 4.00
C GLY A 32 -8.65 -33.01 3.06
N ALA A 33 -8.92 -32.32 1.95
CA ALA A 33 -7.91 -31.96 0.95
C ALA A 33 -6.93 -30.90 1.47
N LEU A 34 -7.40 -29.95 2.28
CA LEU A 34 -6.54 -28.97 2.94
C LEU A 34 -5.58 -29.67 3.93
N LEU A 35 -6.08 -30.56 4.77
CA LEU A 35 -5.28 -31.33 5.73
C LEU A 35 -4.28 -32.24 5.01
N ASP A 36 -4.67 -32.91 3.93
CA ASP A 36 -3.75 -33.71 3.11
C ASP A 36 -2.65 -32.85 2.49
N LEU A 37 -2.98 -31.63 2.04
CA LEU A 37 -2.00 -30.71 1.47
C LEU A 37 -1.07 -30.12 2.54
N LEU A 38 -1.58 -29.85 3.74
CA LEU A 38 -0.80 -29.41 4.90
C LEU A 38 0.15 -30.52 5.39
N VAL A 39 -0.30 -31.77 5.44
CA VAL A 39 0.53 -32.97 5.70
C VAL A 39 1.61 -33.09 4.63
N LYS A 40 1.24 -33.02 3.35
CA LYS A 40 2.16 -33.12 2.21
C LYS A 40 3.24 -32.04 2.23
N LYS A 41 2.89 -30.82 2.67
CA LYS A 41 3.83 -29.70 2.85
C LYS A 41 4.59 -29.75 4.17
N LYS A 42 4.39 -30.79 4.99
CA LYS A 42 4.99 -31.01 6.33
C LYS A 42 4.69 -29.89 7.32
N LEU A 43 3.56 -29.22 7.15
CA LEU A 43 3.08 -28.16 8.06
C LEU A 43 2.38 -28.75 9.29
N ILE A 44 1.74 -29.91 9.13
CA ILE A 44 1.15 -30.73 10.20
C ILE A 44 1.55 -32.20 10.01
N THR A 45 1.40 -33.00 11.05
CA THR A 45 1.60 -34.45 11.03
C THR A 45 0.31 -35.20 10.67
N ASP A 46 0.43 -36.44 10.19
CA ASP A 46 -0.72 -37.30 9.89
C ASP A 46 -1.65 -37.47 11.10
N GLN A 47 -1.07 -37.55 12.30
CA GLN A 47 -1.81 -37.69 13.55
C GLN A 47 -2.61 -36.43 13.90
N GLU A 48 -2.03 -35.25 13.69
CA GLU A 48 -2.71 -33.96 13.90
C GLU A 48 -3.83 -33.76 12.86
N ALA A 49 -3.62 -34.20 11.61
CA ALA A 49 -4.66 -34.17 10.59
C ALA A 49 -5.87 -35.05 10.95
N GLU A 50 -5.63 -36.24 11.51
CA GLU A 50 -6.72 -37.12 11.92
C GLU A 50 -7.47 -36.69 13.19
N GLU A 51 -6.79 -35.99 14.10
CA GLU A 51 -7.44 -35.40 15.28
C GLU A 51 -8.44 -34.30 14.85
N VAL A 52 -8.00 -33.40 13.96
CA VAL A 52 -8.86 -32.35 13.40
C VAL A 52 -10.00 -32.94 12.57
N ARG A 53 -9.77 -34.00 11.78
CA ARG A 53 -10.83 -34.75 11.09
C ARG A 53 -11.85 -35.32 12.08
N GLY A 54 -11.38 -35.90 13.18
CA GLY A 54 -12.21 -36.47 14.23
C GLY A 54 -13.11 -35.43 14.92
N GLU A 55 -12.60 -34.21 15.16
CA GLU A 55 -13.35 -33.10 15.72
C GLU A 55 -14.39 -32.54 14.74
N LEU A 56 -14.00 -32.33 13.47
CA LEU A 56 -14.89 -31.85 12.41
C LEU A 56 -16.06 -32.81 12.14
N VAL A 57 -15.83 -34.12 12.22
CA VAL A 57 -16.88 -35.13 12.08
C VAL A 57 -17.86 -35.07 13.26
N LYS A 58 -17.38 -34.88 14.50
CA LYS A 58 -18.25 -34.74 15.68
C LYS A 58 -19.13 -33.49 15.62
N GLU A 59 -18.60 -32.38 15.11
CA GLU A 59 -19.33 -31.12 14.97
C GLU A 59 -20.37 -31.17 13.83
N SER A 60 -20.04 -31.88 12.73
CA SER A 60 -20.94 -32.05 11.57
C SER A 60 -22.19 -32.89 11.83
N ALA A 61 -22.18 -33.75 12.86
CA ALA A 61 -23.29 -34.62 13.21
C ALA A 61 -24.47 -33.88 13.87
N GLN A 62 -24.31 -32.60 14.23
CA GLN A 62 -25.32 -31.83 14.98
C GLN A 62 -26.16 -30.86 14.13
N THR A 63 -25.84 -30.64 12.84
CA THR A 63 -26.57 -29.67 11.99
C THR A 63 -26.82 -30.22 10.58
N SER A 64 -28.00 -30.82 10.37
CA SER A 64 -28.45 -31.33 9.08
C SER A 64 -29.22 -30.29 8.26
N THR A 65 -28.60 -29.73 7.21
CA THR A 65 -29.26 -29.37 5.92
C THR A 65 -28.28 -28.80 4.90
N GLY A 66 -28.50 -29.11 3.61
CA GLY A 66 -28.02 -28.37 2.43
C GLY A 66 -26.62 -28.71 1.90
N LYS A 67 -26.55 -29.50 0.81
CA LYS A 67 -25.30 -29.87 0.10
C LYS A 67 -24.86 -28.75 -0.86
N TRP A 68 -23.76 -28.08 -0.56
CA TRP A 68 -22.94 -27.37 -1.55
C TRP A 68 -21.66 -28.17 -1.75
N LYS A 69 -21.38 -28.61 -2.99
CA LYS A 69 -20.15 -29.30 -3.38
C LYS A 69 -19.22 -28.26 -3.97
N LEU A 70 -18.24 -27.77 -3.22
CA LEU A 70 -17.13 -26.98 -3.78
C LEU A 70 -15.90 -27.88 -3.93
N SER A 71 -16.02 -28.94 -4.75
CA SER A 71 -14.93 -29.90 -4.97
C SER A 71 -14.00 -29.49 -6.12
N THR A 72 -13.54 -28.23 -6.14
CA THR A 72 -12.42 -27.87 -7.03
C THR A 72 -11.13 -28.11 -6.24
N PRO A 73 -10.28 -29.05 -6.65
CA PRO A 73 -9.09 -29.36 -5.87
C PRO A 73 -8.11 -28.19 -5.85
N LEU A 74 -7.45 -28.00 -4.71
CA LEU A 74 -6.42 -26.98 -4.49
C LEU A 74 -5.13 -27.40 -5.20
N THR A 75 -4.63 -26.58 -6.14
CA THR A 75 -3.39 -26.88 -6.89
C THR A 75 -2.17 -26.32 -6.18
N GLU A 76 -2.31 -25.14 -5.59
CA GLU A 76 -1.25 -24.46 -4.85
C GLU A 76 -1.80 -23.77 -3.60
N LEU A 77 -1.05 -23.85 -2.51
CA LEU A 77 -1.31 -23.13 -1.27
C LEU A 77 0.01 -22.60 -0.71
N GLU A 78 0.00 -21.33 -0.36
CA GLU A 78 1.12 -20.61 0.22
C GLU A 78 0.66 -19.93 1.52
N LEU A 79 1.33 -20.26 2.61
CA LEU A 79 1.31 -19.48 3.84
C LEU A 79 2.44 -18.47 3.74
N TYR A 80 2.11 -17.18 3.89
CA TYR A 80 3.09 -16.10 3.84
C TYR A 80 2.86 -15.13 4.99
N GLY A 81 3.84 -14.30 5.29
CA GLY A 81 3.65 -13.24 6.25
C GLY A 81 4.90 -12.45 6.56
N ASP A 82 4.76 -11.52 7.48
CA ASP A 82 5.90 -10.81 8.03
C ASP A 82 5.69 -10.42 9.50
N VAL A 83 6.82 -10.31 10.19
CA VAL A 83 6.93 -9.70 11.50
C VAL A 83 7.90 -8.52 11.38
N ARG A 84 7.52 -7.39 11.97
CA ARG A 84 8.40 -6.21 12.07
C ARG A 84 8.56 -5.81 13.52
N LEU A 85 9.77 -5.44 13.89
CA LEU A 85 10.06 -4.57 15.03
C LEU A 85 10.57 -3.24 14.50
N ARG A 86 10.04 -2.13 14.99
CA ARG A 86 10.35 -0.78 14.51
C ARG A 86 10.62 0.13 15.69
N TYR A 87 11.76 0.81 15.69
CA TYR A 87 11.88 2.09 16.40
C TYR A 87 11.48 3.20 15.44
N ASN A 88 10.69 4.16 15.92
CA ASN A 88 10.17 5.27 15.14
C ASN A 88 10.29 6.58 15.92
N TYR A 89 10.92 7.57 15.32
CA TYR A 89 10.88 8.96 15.74
C TYR A 89 10.19 9.80 14.68
N VAL A 90 9.24 10.62 15.12
CA VAL A 90 8.62 11.67 14.30
C VAL A 90 8.70 12.99 15.06
N GLY A 91 9.01 14.07 14.35
CA GLY A 91 9.02 15.41 14.90
C GLY A 91 8.59 16.44 13.86
N GLY A 92 8.04 17.55 14.32
CA GLY A 92 7.72 18.67 13.45
C GLY A 92 7.61 19.98 14.19
N GLU A 93 7.78 21.06 13.43
CA GLU A 93 7.75 22.43 13.94
C GLU A 93 6.48 23.16 13.50
N THR A 94 5.94 23.96 14.41
CA THR A 94 4.82 24.87 14.15
C THR A 94 5.29 26.18 13.53
N LYS A 95 4.41 26.83 12.76
CA LYS A 95 4.68 28.13 12.12
C LYS A 95 5.26 29.22 13.03
N ASP A 96 6.08 30.06 12.41
CA ASP A 96 6.77 31.19 13.06
C ASP A 96 5.86 32.39 13.35
N ARG A 97 4.72 32.48 12.68
CA ARG A 97 3.82 33.65 12.71
C ARG A 97 2.34 33.28 12.68
N GLY A 98 1.50 34.27 12.97
CA GLY A 98 0.04 34.18 12.93
C GLY A 98 -0.55 33.84 14.30
N PRO A 99 -1.88 33.62 14.36
CA PRO A 99 -2.55 33.41 15.63
C PRO A 99 -2.04 32.15 16.33
N VAL A 100 -1.83 32.26 17.64
CA VAL A 100 -1.64 31.14 18.56
C VAL A 100 -2.81 31.14 19.54
N ALA A 101 -3.26 29.94 19.94
CA ALA A 101 -4.28 29.84 20.97
C ALA A 101 -3.71 30.38 22.30
N SER A 102 -4.60 30.83 23.20
CA SER A 102 -4.17 31.30 24.52
C SER A 102 -3.31 30.23 25.22
N PRO A 103 -2.25 30.62 25.96
CA PRO A 103 -1.35 29.66 26.60
C PRO A 103 -2.12 28.63 27.44
N GLY A 104 -1.89 27.35 27.16
CA GLY A 104 -2.51 26.21 27.84
C GLY A 104 -1.63 24.98 27.73
N ALA A 105 -1.78 24.02 28.65
CA ALA A 105 -1.02 22.77 28.62
C ALA A 105 -1.30 22.02 27.30
N GLY A 106 -0.25 21.70 26.55
CA GLY A 106 -0.36 20.99 25.27
C GLY A 106 -0.80 21.85 24.08
N VAL A 107 -0.90 23.18 24.24
CA VAL A 107 -1.11 24.11 23.11
C VAL A 107 0.24 24.44 22.50
N ALA A 108 0.47 23.98 21.26
CA ALA A 108 1.70 24.27 20.55
C ALA A 108 1.84 25.79 20.28
N GLY A 109 3.00 26.34 20.62
CA GLY A 109 3.34 27.75 20.42
C GLY A 109 3.66 28.11 18.95
N THR A 110 4.27 29.27 18.73
CA THR A 110 4.98 29.57 17.47
C THR A 110 6.39 29.01 17.52
N ASN A 111 6.92 28.45 16.44
CA ASN A 111 8.24 27.79 16.40
C ASN A 111 8.41 26.75 17.53
N ASP A 112 7.31 26.09 17.89
CA ASP A 112 7.30 25.03 18.87
C ASP A 112 7.54 23.69 18.17
N TRP A 113 8.36 22.85 18.80
CA TRP A 113 8.75 21.54 18.30
C TRP A 113 7.95 20.45 18.99
N THR A 114 7.14 19.73 18.23
CA THR A 114 6.38 18.57 18.71
C THR A 114 7.03 17.30 18.21
N GLU A 115 7.15 16.29 19.06
CA GLU A 115 7.79 15.04 18.67
C GLU A 115 7.24 13.83 19.43
N ARG A 116 7.49 12.64 18.86
CA ARG A 116 7.14 11.37 19.47
C ARG A 116 8.13 10.28 19.06
N SER A 117 8.68 9.60 20.06
CA SER A 117 9.42 8.34 19.91
C SER A 117 8.54 7.15 20.26
N ARG A 118 8.65 6.07 19.49
CA ARG A 118 7.85 4.84 19.66
C ARG A 118 8.66 3.61 19.29
N GLU A 119 8.60 2.61 20.14
CA GLU A 119 8.84 1.22 19.77
C GLU A 119 7.52 0.61 19.27
N ARG A 120 7.58 -0.09 18.15
CA ARG A 120 6.41 -0.63 17.45
C ARG A 120 6.69 -2.05 16.98
N TYR A 121 5.62 -2.79 16.76
CA TYR A 121 5.66 -4.07 16.12
C TYR A 121 4.54 -4.22 15.08
N ARG A 122 4.72 -5.17 14.17
CA ARG A 122 3.68 -5.60 13.24
C ARG A 122 3.70 -7.11 13.13
N LEU A 123 2.51 -7.70 13.01
CA LEU A 123 2.33 -9.07 12.58
C LEU A 123 1.36 -9.11 11.40
N ARG A 124 1.77 -9.76 10.32
CA ARG A 124 0.92 -10.08 9.17
C ARG A 124 1.00 -11.59 8.90
N LEU A 125 -0.15 -12.22 8.72
CA LEU A 125 -0.27 -13.63 8.38
C LEU A 125 -1.26 -13.78 7.24
N GLY A 126 -0.80 -14.32 6.12
CA GLY A 126 -1.58 -14.50 4.91
C GLY A 126 -1.59 -15.94 4.41
N LEU A 127 -2.68 -16.28 3.73
CA LEU A 127 -2.89 -17.53 3.03
C LEU A 127 -3.40 -17.20 1.62
N ARG A 128 -2.75 -17.73 0.60
CA ARG A 128 -3.22 -17.61 -0.79
C ARG A 128 -3.06 -18.91 -1.55
N GLY A 129 -3.88 -19.10 -2.58
CA GLY A 129 -3.84 -20.33 -3.36
C GLY A 129 -4.45 -20.21 -4.75
N THR A 130 -4.11 -21.18 -5.60
CA THR A 130 -4.74 -21.40 -6.91
C THR A 130 -5.57 -22.70 -6.84
N LEU A 131 -6.75 -22.68 -7.44
CA LEU A 131 -7.68 -23.80 -7.58
C LEU A 131 -7.55 -24.40 -8.99
N MET A 132 -7.97 -25.66 -9.21
CA MET A 132 -7.84 -26.37 -10.50
C MET A 132 -8.49 -25.68 -11.71
N ASP A 133 -9.43 -24.76 -11.50
CA ASP A 133 -10.20 -24.10 -12.55
C ASP A 133 -9.76 -22.63 -12.75
N ASP A 134 -8.47 -22.32 -12.60
CA ASP A 134 -7.88 -20.97 -12.74
C ASP A 134 -8.42 -19.90 -11.79
N TRP A 135 -9.19 -20.30 -10.78
CA TRP A 135 -9.57 -19.44 -9.67
C TRP A 135 -8.42 -19.31 -8.68
N PHE A 136 -8.30 -18.15 -8.05
CA PHE A 136 -7.39 -17.91 -6.95
C PHE A 136 -8.07 -17.16 -5.82
N PHE A 137 -7.47 -17.22 -4.64
CA PHE A 137 -7.93 -16.47 -3.47
C PHE A 137 -6.74 -16.00 -2.63
N GLY A 138 -6.97 -14.97 -1.82
CA GLY A 138 -6.03 -14.51 -0.81
C GLY A 138 -6.75 -13.96 0.41
N ILE A 139 -6.25 -14.33 1.58
CA ILE A 139 -6.68 -13.82 2.87
C ILE A 139 -5.44 -13.37 3.63
N ARG A 140 -5.46 -12.18 4.24
CA ARG A 140 -4.39 -11.68 5.12
C ARG A 140 -4.97 -11.08 6.37
N LEU A 141 -4.51 -11.56 7.51
CA LEU A 141 -4.73 -10.97 8.82
C LEU A 141 -3.56 -10.08 9.20
N GLU A 142 -3.83 -8.97 9.87
CA GLU A 142 -2.79 -8.02 10.26
C GLU A 142 -3.12 -7.25 11.54
N THR A 143 -2.08 -6.79 12.23
CA THR A 143 -2.21 -5.94 13.41
C THR A 143 -2.60 -4.52 13.05
N ASN A 144 -3.30 -3.84 13.97
CA ASN A 144 -3.80 -2.46 13.83
C ASN A 144 -4.91 -2.32 12.75
N GLN A 145 -5.85 -1.40 12.99
CA GLN A 145 -7.00 -1.12 12.11
C GLN A 145 -6.78 0.10 11.21
N ASN A 146 -5.68 0.85 11.39
CA ASN A 146 -5.35 1.98 10.52
C ASN A 146 -5.04 1.47 9.09
N PRO A 147 -5.78 1.92 8.06
CA PRO A 147 -5.60 1.47 6.68
C PRO A 147 -4.23 1.82 6.08
N ARG A 148 -3.52 2.82 6.62
CA ARG A 148 -2.18 3.25 6.18
C ARG A 148 -1.05 2.76 7.08
N SER A 149 -1.37 2.12 8.21
CA SER A 149 -0.32 1.60 9.10
C SER A 149 -0.79 0.41 9.90
N THR A 150 -0.11 -0.71 9.69
CA THR A 150 -0.36 -1.96 10.42
C THR A 150 0.50 -2.14 11.68
N ASN A 151 1.17 -1.07 12.10
CA ASN A 151 2.09 -1.10 13.23
C ASN A 151 1.37 -0.76 14.54
N VAL A 152 1.54 -1.60 15.57
CA VAL A 152 1.08 -1.34 16.94
C VAL A 152 2.21 -0.75 17.76
N THR A 153 1.90 0.22 18.62
CA THR A 153 2.88 0.88 19.49
C THR A 153 2.93 0.20 20.84
N PHE A 154 4.13 -0.15 21.31
CA PHE A 154 4.29 -0.75 22.64
C PHE A 154 3.79 0.21 23.73
N GLY A 155 2.91 -0.29 24.60
CA GLY A 155 2.39 0.47 25.73
C GLY A 155 1.43 1.60 25.37
N ALA A 156 0.87 1.61 24.16
CA ALA A 156 -0.11 2.62 23.73
C ALA A 156 -1.52 2.39 24.28
N ASP A 157 -1.76 1.24 24.93
CA ASP A 157 -3.03 0.71 25.41
C ASP A 157 -3.61 1.45 26.64
N SER A 158 -3.75 2.76 26.51
CA SER A 158 -4.24 3.69 27.54
C SER A 158 -5.76 3.87 27.51
N SER A 159 -6.44 3.33 26.49
CA SER A 159 -7.89 3.47 26.32
C SER A 159 -8.66 2.73 27.41
N SER A 160 -9.30 3.48 28.30
CA SER A 160 -10.20 2.93 29.34
C SER A 160 -11.52 2.38 28.79
N SER A 161 -11.84 2.67 27.52
CA SER A 161 -13.03 2.17 26.83
C SER A 161 -12.82 0.85 26.11
N SER A 162 -11.59 0.32 26.03
CA SER A 162 -11.32 -0.99 25.46
C SER A 162 -11.82 -2.12 26.39
N PRO A 163 -12.36 -3.24 25.85
CA PRO A 163 -12.76 -4.39 26.65
C PRO A 163 -11.61 -4.87 27.55
N GLY A 164 -11.86 -4.96 28.87
CA GLY A 164 -10.84 -5.31 29.86
C GLY A 164 -10.16 -4.11 30.55
N GLY A 165 -10.49 -2.88 30.14
CA GLY A 165 -9.92 -1.64 30.67
C GLY A 165 -8.55 -1.33 30.08
N GLY A 166 -8.21 -0.04 30.04
CA GLY A 166 -6.89 0.45 29.65
C GLY A 166 -5.88 0.24 30.77
N GLY A 167 -4.59 0.18 30.42
CA GLY A 167 -3.51 0.05 31.39
C GLY A 167 -2.21 -0.50 30.79
N PRO A 168 -1.13 -0.56 31.58
CA PRO A 168 0.13 -1.14 31.12
C PRO A 168 -0.06 -2.55 30.59
N PHE A 169 0.42 -2.81 29.37
CA PHE A 169 0.32 -4.11 28.67
C PHE A 169 -1.13 -4.59 28.41
N ALA A 170 -2.11 -3.69 28.46
CA ALA A 170 -3.42 -3.98 27.88
C ALA A 170 -3.28 -4.25 26.37
N LYS A 171 -4.33 -4.81 25.76
CA LYS A 171 -4.32 -5.28 24.36
C LYS A 171 -5.30 -4.51 23.48
N GLY A 172 -5.60 -3.27 23.86
CA GLY A 172 -6.62 -2.46 23.20
C GLY A 172 -6.24 -2.14 21.76
N ASP A 173 -4.96 -1.88 21.52
CA ASP A 173 -4.41 -1.53 20.21
C ASP A 173 -3.79 -2.74 19.49
N ASP A 174 -3.66 -3.88 20.18
CA ASP A 174 -3.06 -5.15 19.71
C ASP A 174 -4.00 -6.02 18.86
N GLY A 175 -5.13 -5.48 18.39
CA GLY A 175 -6.14 -6.21 17.64
C GLY A 175 -5.63 -6.78 16.30
N ILE A 176 -6.21 -7.92 15.90
CA ILE A 176 -6.01 -8.53 14.58
C ILE A 176 -7.21 -8.21 13.68
N ASN A 177 -6.93 -7.66 12.51
CA ASN A 177 -7.89 -7.19 11.53
C ASN A 177 -7.75 -7.95 10.20
N VAL A 178 -8.79 -7.89 9.37
CA VAL A 178 -8.76 -8.43 8.01
C VAL A 178 -8.15 -7.39 7.08
N GLY A 179 -6.89 -7.59 6.71
CA GLY A 179 -6.18 -6.72 5.77
C GLY A 179 -6.49 -7.02 4.31
N GLN A 180 -6.68 -8.30 3.98
CA GLN A 180 -7.04 -8.76 2.63
C GLN A 180 -8.05 -9.92 2.72
N ALA A 181 -9.02 -9.91 1.81
CA ALA A 181 -9.99 -10.98 1.58
C ALA A 181 -10.52 -10.83 0.15
N TYR A 182 -9.92 -11.57 -0.78
CA TYR A 182 -10.24 -11.47 -2.20
C TYR A 182 -10.22 -12.82 -2.90
N ALA A 183 -10.91 -12.87 -4.03
CA ALA A 183 -10.87 -13.97 -4.98
C ALA A 183 -10.76 -13.43 -6.41
N GLY A 184 -10.32 -14.27 -7.33
CA GLY A 184 -10.18 -13.88 -8.72
C GLY A 184 -10.04 -15.04 -9.67
N TYR A 185 -9.98 -14.71 -10.96
CA TYR A 185 -9.95 -15.66 -12.07
C TYR A 185 -8.91 -15.26 -13.10
N LYS A 186 -8.12 -16.23 -13.56
CA LYS A 186 -7.04 -16.05 -14.56
C LYS A 186 -7.11 -17.03 -15.73
N GLY A 187 -8.29 -17.58 -16.03
CA GLY A 187 -8.45 -18.60 -17.08
C GLY A 187 -8.48 -18.05 -18.51
N PHE A 188 -8.57 -16.73 -18.68
CA PHE A 188 -8.40 -16.08 -19.98
C PHE A 188 -6.92 -15.73 -20.19
N PRO A 189 -6.34 -15.98 -21.38
CA PRO A 189 -4.96 -15.60 -21.68
C PRO A 189 -4.73 -14.12 -21.39
N ASP A 190 -3.65 -13.80 -20.67
CA ASP A 190 -3.21 -12.45 -20.32
C ASP A 190 -4.12 -11.64 -19.38
N PHE A 191 -5.31 -12.14 -19.03
CA PHE A 191 -6.25 -11.43 -18.15
C PHE A 191 -6.25 -11.97 -16.73
N THR A 192 -6.45 -11.08 -15.76
CA THR A 192 -6.69 -11.39 -14.36
C THR A 192 -7.80 -10.51 -13.83
N PHE A 193 -8.85 -11.15 -13.30
CA PHE A 193 -9.98 -10.48 -12.66
C PHE A 193 -9.90 -10.70 -11.16
N THR A 194 -10.05 -9.66 -10.36
CA THR A 194 -9.99 -9.73 -8.89
C THR A 194 -11.17 -8.98 -8.29
N GLY A 195 -11.76 -9.54 -7.23
CA GLY A 195 -12.80 -8.89 -6.43
C GLY A 195 -12.59 -9.09 -4.94
N GLY A 196 -12.93 -8.07 -4.15
CA GLY A 196 -12.82 -8.07 -2.68
C GLY A 196 -11.82 -7.04 -2.15
N LYS A 197 -11.31 -7.27 -0.95
CA LYS A 197 -10.25 -6.44 -0.33
C LYS A 197 -8.89 -6.98 -0.74
N MET A 198 -8.23 -6.31 -1.67
CA MET A 198 -7.11 -6.87 -2.43
C MET A 198 -5.83 -6.01 -2.30
N PRO A 199 -4.64 -6.54 -2.59
CA PRO A 199 -3.46 -5.70 -2.82
C PRO A 199 -3.73 -4.69 -3.94
N ASN A 200 -3.16 -3.49 -3.87
CA ASN A 200 -3.34 -2.49 -4.93
C ASN A 200 -2.95 -3.07 -6.31
N PRO A 201 -3.87 -3.16 -7.29
CA PRO A 201 -3.62 -3.76 -8.60
C PRO A 201 -2.81 -2.85 -9.54
N LEU A 202 -2.58 -1.59 -9.17
CA LEU A 202 -1.93 -0.58 -9.98
C LEU A 202 -0.40 -0.56 -9.70
N ILE A 203 0.36 -0.08 -10.69
CA ILE A 203 1.76 0.29 -10.49
C ILE A 203 1.77 1.75 -10.00
N THR A 204 2.08 1.97 -8.73
CA THR A 204 2.05 3.30 -8.10
C THR A 204 3.31 3.56 -7.30
N THR A 205 3.45 4.79 -6.77
CA THR A 205 4.49 5.11 -5.79
C THR A 205 3.91 5.53 -4.44
N ARG A 206 4.78 5.58 -3.43
CA ARG A 206 4.47 6.09 -2.08
C ARG A 206 3.97 7.55 -2.08
N MET A 207 4.22 8.30 -3.16
CA MET A 207 3.74 9.66 -3.28
C MET A 207 2.21 9.73 -3.36
N VAL A 208 1.57 8.75 -4.00
CA VAL A 208 0.11 8.73 -4.24
C VAL A 208 -0.60 7.67 -3.40
N TRP A 209 0.03 6.51 -3.19
CA TRP A 209 -0.54 5.40 -2.42
C TRP A 209 0.38 4.94 -1.30
N ASP A 210 -0.16 4.90 -0.09
CA ASP A 210 0.44 4.22 1.03
C ASP A 210 0.49 2.70 0.75
N PRO A 211 1.66 2.05 0.87
CA PRO A 211 1.80 0.61 0.61
C PRO A 211 0.99 -0.31 1.52
N ASP A 212 0.50 0.19 2.67
CA ASP A 212 -0.33 -0.59 3.59
C ASP A 212 -1.82 -0.60 3.18
N ILE A 213 -2.27 0.29 2.29
CA ILE A 213 -3.67 0.33 1.83
C ILE A 213 -4.01 -0.89 0.96
N ASN A 214 -5.15 -1.52 1.26
CA ASN A 214 -5.72 -2.62 0.48
C ASN A 214 -7.12 -2.21 0.01
N PRO A 215 -7.26 -1.72 -1.23
CA PRO A 215 -8.54 -1.22 -1.74
C PRO A 215 -9.58 -2.34 -1.87
N GLU A 216 -10.84 -1.95 -1.77
CA GLU A 216 -12.00 -2.83 -1.82
C GLU A 216 -12.76 -2.57 -3.11
N GLY A 217 -13.05 -3.61 -3.89
CA GLY A 217 -13.82 -3.44 -5.12
C GLY A 217 -13.49 -4.49 -6.17
N LEU A 218 -13.37 -4.06 -7.42
CA LEU A 218 -13.08 -4.90 -8.58
C LEU A 218 -11.85 -4.38 -9.34
N ALA A 219 -11.06 -5.31 -9.86
CA ALA A 219 -9.92 -5.02 -10.73
C ALA A 219 -9.88 -5.98 -11.92
N GLU A 220 -9.58 -5.42 -13.09
CA GLU A 220 -9.28 -6.13 -14.33
C GLU A 220 -7.85 -5.75 -14.75
N GLN A 221 -7.01 -6.76 -14.96
CA GLN A 221 -5.65 -6.57 -15.41
C GLN A 221 -5.43 -7.36 -16.69
N TRP A 222 -4.81 -6.72 -17.67
CA TRP A 222 -4.33 -7.34 -18.88
C TRP A 222 -2.81 -7.12 -18.99
N LYS A 223 -2.06 -8.17 -19.35
CA LYS A 223 -0.62 -8.05 -19.60
C LYS A 223 -0.15 -9.01 -20.68
N HIS A 224 0.47 -8.48 -21.73
CA HIS A 224 1.04 -9.28 -22.81
C HIS A 224 2.53 -8.97 -23.03
N THR A 225 3.31 -10.01 -23.33
CA THR A 225 4.74 -9.91 -23.58
C THR A 225 5.06 -10.13 -25.06
N PHE A 226 5.63 -9.12 -25.70
CA PHE A 226 6.22 -9.24 -27.04
C PHE A 226 7.73 -9.42 -26.95
N THR A 227 8.29 -10.36 -27.72
CA THR A 227 9.73 -10.57 -27.83
C THR A 227 10.16 -10.34 -29.27
N PHE A 228 11.11 -9.42 -29.48
CA PHE A 228 11.68 -9.11 -30.79
C PHE A 228 13.13 -9.58 -30.83
N ASN A 229 13.47 -10.33 -31.88
CA ASN A 229 14.85 -10.71 -32.18
C ASN A 229 15.28 -9.90 -33.40
N LEU A 230 16.04 -8.82 -33.16
CA LEU A 230 16.49 -7.89 -34.19
C LEU A 230 17.95 -8.19 -34.56
N GLY A 231 18.21 -8.47 -35.84
CA GLY A 231 19.53 -8.92 -36.30
C GLY A 231 19.74 -10.42 -36.03
N GLY A 232 20.30 -11.11 -37.01
CA GLY A 232 20.27 -12.58 -37.12
C GLY A 232 19.89 -13.06 -38.53
N GLY A 233 20.10 -12.21 -39.55
CA GLY A 233 20.04 -12.64 -40.94
C GLY A 233 21.12 -13.69 -41.18
N GLY A 234 20.71 -14.87 -41.64
CA GLY A 234 21.59 -15.98 -41.99
C GLY A 234 22.47 -15.70 -43.21
N GLY A 235 23.36 -14.71 -43.10
CA GLY A 235 24.53 -14.61 -43.97
C GLY A 235 25.61 -15.53 -43.43
N GLU A 236 26.16 -16.41 -44.28
CA GLU A 236 27.38 -17.15 -43.96
C GLU A 236 28.42 -16.20 -43.35
N ALA A 237 28.97 -16.61 -42.21
CA ALA A 237 30.06 -15.88 -41.58
C ALA A 237 31.19 -15.68 -42.61
N ALA A 238 31.47 -14.42 -42.96
CA ALA A 238 32.59 -14.11 -43.85
C ALA A 238 33.89 -14.65 -43.21
N PRO A 239 34.73 -15.40 -43.95
CA PRO A 239 35.97 -15.92 -43.40
C PRO A 239 36.88 -14.74 -43.02
N THR A 240 37.33 -14.75 -41.77
CA THR A 240 38.34 -13.82 -41.26
C THR A 240 39.65 -14.58 -41.10
N TYR A 241 40.80 -13.96 -41.39
CA TYR A 241 42.09 -14.65 -41.35
C TYR A 241 42.87 -14.28 -40.09
N SER A 242 43.45 -15.27 -39.40
CA SER A 242 44.35 -15.03 -38.26
C SER A 242 45.66 -14.38 -38.73
N LYS A 243 46.46 -13.84 -37.80
CA LYS A 243 47.81 -13.31 -38.09
C LYS A 243 48.76 -14.36 -38.72
N GLU A 244 48.40 -15.64 -38.68
CA GLU A 244 49.11 -16.76 -39.30
C GLU A 244 48.44 -17.27 -40.61
N GLY A 245 47.44 -16.56 -41.13
CA GLY A 245 46.80 -16.89 -42.42
C GLY A 245 45.81 -18.07 -42.37
N LYS A 246 45.39 -18.54 -41.19
CA LYS A 246 44.34 -19.57 -41.06
C LYS A 246 42.95 -18.91 -41.11
N ALA A 247 42.03 -19.50 -41.87
CA ALA A 247 40.63 -19.09 -41.88
C ALA A 247 39.99 -19.37 -40.51
N VAL A 248 39.39 -18.35 -39.92
CA VAL A 248 38.64 -18.38 -38.67
C VAL A 248 37.22 -17.93 -38.99
N VAL A 249 36.25 -18.73 -38.56
CA VAL A 249 34.82 -18.38 -38.64
C VAL A 249 34.58 -17.26 -37.61
N ALA A 250 34.17 -16.08 -38.08
CA ALA A 250 33.75 -15.02 -37.17
C ALA A 250 32.50 -15.52 -36.42
N PRO A 251 32.41 -15.37 -35.08
CA PRO A 251 31.20 -15.73 -34.36
C PRO A 251 30.02 -14.95 -34.94
N ALA A 252 28.93 -15.65 -35.25
CA ALA A 252 27.70 -15.02 -35.69
C ALA A 252 27.29 -13.98 -34.64
N ALA A 253 26.98 -12.76 -35.08
CA ALA A 253 26.53 -11.71 -34.18
C ALA A 253 25.28 -12.20 -33.43
N GLU A 254 25.30 -12.20 -32.10
CA GLU A 254 24.14 -12.60 -31.31
C GLU A 254 22.96 -11.66 -31.61
N PRO A 255 21.74 -12.21 -31.76
CA PRO A 255 20.56 -11.40 -32.04
C PRO A 255 20.28 -10.42 -30.89
N PHE A 256 20.00 -9.17 -31.22
CA PHE A 256 19.57 -8.17 -30.24
C PHE A 256 18.15 -8.51 -29.77
N LYS A 257 18.04 -9.00 -28.54
CA LYS A 257 16.76 -9.42 -27.93
C LYS A 257 16.11 -8.25 -27.19
N LEU A 258 14.97 -7.80 -27.68
CA LEU A 258 14.15 -6.75 -27.06
C LEU A 258 12.86 -7.39 -26.52
N LYS A 259 12.49 -7.08 -25.28
CA LYS A 259 11.24 -7.54 -24.67
C LYS A 259 10.37 -6.34 -24.31
N LEU A 260 9.12 -6.33 -24.79
CA LEU A 260 8.11 -5.34 -24.45
C LEU A 260 6.98 -6.02 -23.68
N ASP A 261 6.85 -5.69 -22.40
CA ASP A 261 5.69 -6.06 -21.59
C ASP A 261 4.69 -4.88 -21.66
N LEU A 262 3.55 -5.05 -22.34
CA LEU A 262 2.44 -4.10 -22.31
C LEU A 262 1.42 -4.53 -21.27
N PHE A 263 0.82 -3.56 -20.57
CA PHE A 263 -0.23 -3.83 -19.60
C PHE A 263 -1.30 -2.74 -19.56
N ALA A 264 -2.49 -3.15 -19.11
CA ALA A 264 -3.58 -2.27 -18.76
C ALA A 264 -4.20 -2.77 -17.44
N ASN A 265 -4.36 -1.88 -16.46
CA ASN A 265 -5.02 -2.19 -15.20
C ASN A 265 -6.21 -1.23 -15.05
N PHE A 266 -7.41 -1.80 -14.92
CA PHE A 266 -8.64 -1.06 -14.69
C PHE A 266 -9.20 -1.46 -13.34
N ALA A 267 -9.59 -0.49 -12.52
CA ALA A 267 -10.17 -0.76 -11.21
C ALA A 267 -11.33 0.17 -10.90
N GLN A 268 -12.31 -0.38 -10.19
CA GLN A 268 -13.38 0.35 -9.53
C GLN A 268 -13.35 -0.04 -8.06
N PHE A 269 -12.96 0.90 -7.20
CA PHE A 269 -12.94 0.71 -5.77
C PHE A 269 -14.17 1.35 -5.13
N VAL A 270 -14.80 0.65 -4.19
CA VAL A 270 -15.79 1.22 -3.28
C VAL A 270 -15.02 2.12 -2.32
N TYR A 271 -15.24 3.42 -2.40
CA TYR A 271 -14.49 4.40 -1.64
C TYR A 271 -15.28 4.92 -0.43
N ASP A 272 -16.58 5.10 -0.60
CA ASP A 272 -17.51 5.47 0.47
C ASP A 272 -18.87 4.80 0.21
N ASP A 273 -19.45 4.16 1.23
CA ASP A 273 -20.71 3.41 1.17
C ASP A 273 -21.81 4.21 1.89
N ALA A 274 -22.79 4.69 1.13
CA ALA A 274 -23.88 5.50 1.65
C ALA A 274 -25.05 4.60 2.07
N ASN A 275 -25.27 4.40 3.37
CA ASN A 275 -26.30 3.48 3.85
C ASN A 275 -27.32 4.16 4.79
N PRO A 276 -28.63 4.24 4.42
CA PRO A 276 -29.25 3.74 3.19
C PRO A 276 -29.06 4.68 1.98
N GLU A 277 -28.92 4.10 0.78
CA GLU A 277 -28.91 4.88 -0.47
C GLU A 277 -30.30 5.45 -0.79
N ASN A 278 -30.35 6.72 -1.20
CA ASN A 278 -31.55 7.35 -1.77
C ASN A 278 -31.18 8.29 -2.93
N PRO A 279 -30.76 7.74 -4.09
CA PRO A 279 -30.14 8.51 -5.18
C PRO A 279 -31.02 9.62 -5.75
N LEU A 280 -32.35 9.46 -5.68
CA LEU A 280 -33.34 10.41 -6.21
C LEU A 280 -33.99 11.26 -5.11
N GLY A 281 -33.70 10.98 -3.84
CA GLY A 281 -34.27 11.68 -2.71
C GLY A 281 -33.73 13.09 -2.53
N ALA A 282 -34.44 13.88 -1.71
CA ALA A 282 -33.91 15.16 -1.26
C ALA A 282 -32.59 14.92 -0.50
N ARG A 283 -31.54 15.61 -0.92
CA ARG A 283 -30.23 15.57 -0.26
C ARG A 283 -30.26 16.42 1.00
N ALA A 284 -29.67 15.92 2.08
CA ALA A 284 -29.41 16.73 3.26
C ALA A 284 -28.40 17.84 2.93
N THR A 285 -28.36 18.87 3.77
CA THR A 285 -27.35 19.93 3.67
C THR A 285 -26.43 19.92 4.89
N THR A 286 -25.14 20.07 4.67
CA THR A 286 -24.15 20.32 5.72
C THR A 286 -23.58 21.73 5.60
N SER A 287 -23.37 22.39 6.73
CA SER A 287 -22.69 23.69 6.81
C SER A 287 -21.36 23.60 7.57
N ALA A 288 -20.81 22.38 7.75
CA ALA A 288 -19.60 22.15 8.53
C ALA A 288 -18.39 22.98 8.06
N ASN A 289 -18.39 23.42 6.80
CA ASN A 289 -17.34 24.23 6.18
C ASN A 289 -17.73 25.70 5.91
N GLY A 290 -18.84 26.19 6.44
CA GLY A 290 -19.35 27.54 6.15
C GLY A 290 -20.55 27.53 5.19
N PRO A 291 -20.35 27.51 3.85
CA PRO A 291 -21.47 27.46 2.91
C PRO A 291 -22.23 26.13 3.03
N SER A 292 -23.55 26.18 2.83
CA SER A 292 -24.39 24.98 2.79
C SER A 292 -24.05 24.13 1.57
N GLN A 293 -23.61 22.89 1.80
CA GLN A 293 -23.26 21.90 0.79
C GLN A 293 -24.28 20.77 0.80
N LEU A 294 -24.58 20.18 -0.36
CA LEU A 294 -25.46 19.02 -0.44
C LEU A 294 -24.68 17.75 -0.13
N VAL A 295 -25.24 16.92 0.74
CA VAL A 295 -24.72 15.59 1.07
C VAL A 295 -25.24 14.60 0.03
N PRO A 296 -24.36 13.91 -0.72
CA PRO A 296 -24.75 12.79 -1.57
C PRO A 296 -25.50 11.71 -0.79
N ASN A 297 -26.47 11.07 -1.44
CA ASN A 297 -27.22 9.92 -0.91
C ASN A 297 -26.82 8.63 -1.65
N THR A 298 -25.60 8.58 -2.17
CA THR A 298 -25.08 7.53 -3.04
C THR A 298 -23.61 7.30 -2.73
N ASP A 299 -23.15 6.10 -3.01
CA ASP A 299 -21.75 5.70 -2.88
C ASP A 299 -20.80 6.60 -3.68
N ALA A 300 -19.57 6.69 -3.18
CA ALA A 300 -18.43 7.16 -3.96
C ALA A 300 -17.60 5.96 -4.43
N PHE A 301 -17.26 5.96 -5.72
CA PHE A 301 -16.28 5.02 -6.26
C PHE A 301 -15.02 5.76 -6.69
N LEU A 302 -13.88 5.13 -6.46
CA LEU A 302 -12.61 5.53 -7.06
C LEU A 302 -12.35 4.65 -8.28
N LEU A 303 -12.40 5.25 -9.46
CA LEU A 303 -12.08 4.62 -10.72
C LEU A 303 -10.61 4.88 -11.06
N ALA A 304 -9.90 3.84 -11.49
CA ALA A 304 -8.51 3.95 -11.93
C ALA A 304 -8.35 3.29 -13.30
N TRP A 305 -7.77 4.04 -14.25
CA TRP A 305 -7.46 3.54 -15.59
C TRP A 305 -5.96 3.69 -15.87
N GLN A 306 -5.22 2.60 -15.76
CA GLN A 306 -3.78 2.57 -15.97
C GLN A 306 -3.44 1.84 -17.26
N VAL A 307 -2.58 2.44 -18.07
CA VAL A 307 -2.00 1.80 -19.25
C VAL A 307 -0.50 2.05 -19.25
N GLY A 308 0.28 1.04 -19.61
CA GLY A 308 1.73 1.23 -19.57
C GLY A 308 2.51 0.13 -20.24
N GLY A 309 3.81 0.28 -20.17
CA GLY A 309 4.73 -0.67 -20.76
C GLY A 309 6.09 -0.68 -20.10
N ARG A 310 6.75 -1.83 -20.17
CA ARG A 310 8.14 -2.01 -19.81
C ARG A 310 8.91 -2.54 -21.00
N LEU A 311 9.88 -1.75 -21.45
CA LEU A 311 10.83 -2.11 -22.47
C LEU A 311 12.12 -2.61 -21.82
N THR A 312 12.49 -3.86 -22.07
CA THR A 312 13.70 -4.48 -21.54
C THR A 312 14.65 -4.80 -22.70
N PHE A 313 15.85 -4.25 -22.60
CA PHE A 313 16.95 -4.39 -23.55
C PHE A 313 17.91 -5.52 -23.11
N PRO A 314 18.82 -5.97 -24.00
CA PRO A 314 19.92 -6.84 -23.60
C PRO A 314 20.73 -6.24 -22.44
N ASN A 315 21.40 -7.09 -21.65
CA ASN A 315 22.19 -6.70 -20.46
C ASN A 315 21.38 -6.15 -19.28
N ASN A 316 20.06 -6.41 -19.24
CA ASN A 316 19.15 -6.01 -18.14
C ASN A 316 18.94 -4.51 -17.97
N VAL A 317 19.13 -3.71 -19.02
CA VAL A 317 18.63 -2.33 -19.03
C VAL A 317 17.14 -2.35 -19.31
N TYR A 318 16.34 -1.58 -18.56
CA TYR A 318 14.91 -1.44 -18.84
C TYR A 318 14.40 -0.03 -18.58
N PHE A 319 13.32 0.30 -19.26
CA PHE A 319 12.51 1.51 -19.06
C PHE A 319 11.06 1.09 -18.85
N GLN A 320 10.39 1.66 -17.85
CA GLN A 320 8.97 1.45 -17.57
C GLN A 320 8.25 2.78 -17.36
N VAL A 321 7.01 2.86 -17.86
CA VAL A 321 6.10 3.99 -17.65
C VAL A 321 4.67 3.47 -17.49
N ALA A 322 3.91 4.02 -16.54
CA ALA A 322 2.62 3.47 -16.11
C ALA A 322 1.55 4.54 -15.81
N PRO A 323 1.23 5.47 -16.73
CA PRO A 323 0.25 6.53 -16.48
C PRO A 323 -1.11 5.96 -16.05
N VAL A 324 -1.70 6.57 -15.04
CA VAL A 324 -3.00 6.22 -14.50
C VAL A 324 -3.85 7.47 -14.28
N LEU A 325 -5.11 7.41 -14.68
CA LEU A 325 -6.10 8.44 -14.40
C LEU A 325 -7.02 7.95 -13.29
N TYR A 326 -7.12 8.72 -12.21
CA TYR A 326 -8.05 8.53 -11.10
C TYR A 326 -9.24 9.47 -11.24
N ASN A 327 -10.44 8.94 -11.08
CA ASN A 327 -11.67 9.71 -11.06
C ASN A 327 -12.59 9.25 -9.93
N TYR A 328 -13.15 10.19 -9.19
CA TYR A 328 -14.07 9.93 -8.09
C TYR A 328 -15.50 10.15 -8.56
N THR A 329 -16.33 9.09 -8.57
CA THR A 329 -17.74 9.22 -8.96
C THR A 329 -18.57 9.68 -7.76
N GLY A 330 -18.50 10.97 -7.45
CA GLY A 330 -19.22 11.60 -6.34
C GLY A 330 -18.35 11.87 -5.11
N ASN A 331 -18.97 12.46 -4.08
CA ASN A 331 -18.29 12.88 -2.84
C ASN A 331 -18.59 11.96 -1.64
N GLY A 332 -19.41 10.91 -1.83
CA GLY A 332 -19.88 10.02 -0.76
C GLY A 332 -20.73 10.75 0.28
N ASP A 333 -21.21 10.07 1.32
CA ASP A 333 -21.95 10.72 2.43
C ASP A 333 -21.04 11.02 3.64
N THR A 334 -19.90 10.34 3.75
CA THR A 334 -18.93 10.45 4.85
C THR A 334 -17.82 11.45 4.52
N PHE A 335 -17.34 11.46 3.28
CA PHE A 335 -16.32 12.42 2.80
C PHE A 335 -16.92 13.64 2.06
N ASN A 336 -18.20 13.89 2.31
CA ASN A 336 -19.04 14.90 1.67
C ASN A 336 -18.66 16.36 1.97
N VAL A 337 -17.91 16.60 3.04
CA VAL A 337 -17.42 17.91 3.45
C VAL A 337 -16.22 18.27 2.56
N HIS A 338 -16.24 19.44 1.90
CA HIS A 338 -15.13 19.82 1.02
C HIS A 338 -13.77 19.87 1.73
N PHE A 339 -12.71 19.53 1.03
CA PHE A 339 -11.35 19.67 1.54
C PHE A 339 -10.99 21.14 1.77
N GLN A 340 -10.34 21.44 2.90
CA GLN A 340 -9.86 22.79 3.23
C GLN A 340 -8.34 22.84 3.41
N GLY A 341 -7.74 21.78 3.96
CA GLY A 341 -6.29 21.64 4.07
C GLY A 341 -5.60 22.49 5.15
N GLY A 342 -6.36 23.21 5.97
CA GLY A 342 -5.81 24.07 7.02
C GLY A 342 -5.45 25.49 6.55
N SER A 343 -5.00 26.32 7.47
CA SER A 343 -4.66 27.72 7.20
C SER A 343 -3.60 28.28 8.15
N PRO A 344 -2.58 29.00 7.63
CA PRO A 344 -1.59 29.67 8.47
C PRO A 344 -2.17 30.88 9.23
N TYR A 345 -3.36 31.35 8.85
CA TYR A 345 -4.04 32.48 9.48
C TYR A 345 -4.90 32.06 10.69
N LEU A 346 -4.92 30.77 11.02
CA LEU A 346 -5.62 30.23 12.19
C LEU A 346 -4.62 29.79 13.26
N THR A 347 -5.13 29.49 14.46
CA THR A 347 -4.37 28.76 15.48
C THR A 347 -4.14 27.33 15.01
N ASN A 348 -3.12 26.63 15.50
CA ASN A 348 -2.84 25.24 15.11
C ASN A 348 -4.08 24.35 15.26
N SER A 349 -4.78 24.43 16.41
CA SER A 349 -6.00 23.67 16.67
C SER A 349 -7.14 24.01 15.71
N ALA A 350 -7.33 25.29 15.39
CA ALA A 350 -8.39 25.71 14.46
C ALA A 350 -8.07 25.32 13.01
N SER A 351 -6.79 25.35 12.63
CA SER A 351 -6.30 24.89 11.33
C SER A 351 -6.52 23.38 11.15
N LEU A 352 -6.18 22.57 12.16
CA LEU A 352 -6.41 21.11 12.16
C LEU A 352 -7.89 20.74 12.20
N ALA A 353 -8.74 21.60 12.77
CA ALA A 353 -10.19 21.40 12.80
C ALA A 353 -10.86 21.64 11.45
N GLN A 354 -10.19 22.32 10.51
CA GLN A 354 -10.65 22.42 9.13
C GLN A 354 -10.63 21.04 8.48
N ASN A 355 -11.52 20.80 7.51
CA ASN A 355 -11.61 19.47 6.94
C ASN A 355 -10.36 19.07 6.14
N GLN A 356 -9.84 17.89 6.44
CA GLN A 356 -8.58 17.37 5.88
C GLN A 356 -8.77 16.17 4.94
N THR A 357 -9.98 15.61 4.83
CA THR A 357 -10.22 14.32 4.16
C THR A 357 -11.15 14.40 2.96
N GLY A 358 -11.69 15.58 2.64
CA GLY A 358 -12.66 15.74 1.54
C GLY A 358 -12.11 15.30 0.18
N ILE A 359 -12.95 14.61 -0.59
CA ILE A 359 -12.59 14.01 -1.90
C ILE A 359 -13.13 14.79 -3.11
N ASN A 360 -13.73 15.96 -2.89
CA ASN A 360 -14.30 16.79 -3.96
C ASN A 360 -13.24 17.32 -4.95
N SER A 361 -13.58 17.50 -6.22
CA SER A 361 -12.70 18.17 -7.20
C SER A 361 -11.34 17.47 -7.38
N LEU A 362 -11.38 16.16 -7.58
CA LEU A 362 -10.22 15.30 -7.79
C LEU A 362 -10.35 14.55 -9.13
N LEU A 363 -9.56 14.98 -10.11
CA LEU A 363 -9.31 14.26 -11.35
C LEU A 363 -7.80 14.20 -11.54
N VAL A 364 -7.18 13.11 -11.07
CA VAL A 364 -5.73 13.04 -10.90
C VAL A 364 -5.11 12.14 -11.97
N LEU A 365 -4.19 12.68 -12.75
CA LEU A 365 -3.28 11.90 -13.59
C LEU A 365 -1.99 11.67 -12.81
N GLU A 366 -1.60 10.42 -12.56
CA GLU A 366 -0.30 10.00 -12.01
C GLU A 366 0.51 9.31 -13.12
N VAL A 367 1.84 9.52 -13.16
CA VAL A 367 2.73 8.95 -14.18
C VAL A 367 3.99 8.37 -13.52
N PRO A 368 3.93 7.14 -13.00
CA PRO A 368 5.07 6.44 -12.45
C PRO A 368 6.02 6.01 -13.57
N MET A 369 7.31 6.24 -13.37
CA MET A 369 8.36 5.93 -14.33
C MET A 369 9.58 5.32 -13.65
N GLU A 370 10.25 4.40 -14.34
CA GLU A 370 11.45 3.76 -13.81
C GLU A 370 12.43 3.39 -14.93
N VAL A 371 13.72 3.62 -14.67
CA VAL A 371 14.82 3.18 -15.54
C VAL A 371 15.80 2.39 -14.70
N GLY A 372 15.99 1.11 -15.02
CA GLY A 372 16.96 0.26 -14.34
C GLY A 372 18.08 -0.17 -15.26
N TRP A 373 19.29 -0.26 -14.72
CA TRP A 373 20.47 -0.75 -15.42
C TRP A 373 21.44 -1.43 -14.44
N LYS A 374 22.52 -2.00 -14.98
CA LYS A 374 23.64 -2.50 -14.19
C LYS A 374 24.91 -1.74 -14.55
N LEU A 375 25.65 -1.28 -13.55
CA LEU A 375 26.98 -0.70 -13.70
C LEU A 375 27.95 -1.52 -12.87
N TRP A 376 28.91 -2.20 -13.51
CA TRP A 376 29.86 -3.12 -12.84
C TRP A 376 29.18 -4.15 -11.92
N ASP A 377 28.17 -4.85 -12.46
CA ASP A 377 27.30 -5.80 -11.74
C ASP A 377 26.44 -5.22 -10.60
N LEU A 378 26.61 -3.95 -10.25
CA LEU A 378 25.78 -3.25 -9.29
C LEU A 378 24.47 -2.80 -9.97
N PRO A 379 23.30 -3.29 -9.51
CA PRO A 379 22.02 -2.81 -10.02
C PRO A 379 21.79 -1.37 -9.59
N MET A 380 21.30 -0.56 -10.52
CA MET A 380 20.94 0.83 -10.29
C MET A 380 19.58 1.10 -10.91
N ARG A 381 18.82 2.03 -10.34
CA ARG A 381 17.48 2.36 -10.79
C ARG A 381 17.14 3.80 -10.48
N ILE A 382 16.78 4.56 -11.51
CA ILE A 382 16.11 5.86 -11.34
C ILE A 382 14.62 5.57 -11.28
N PHE A 383 13.94 6.15 -10.32
CA PHE A 383 12.49 6.07 -10.19
C PHE A 383 11.92 7.46 -10.02
N SER A 384 10.78 7.71 -10.63
CA SER A 384 10.10 8.99 -10.54
C SER A 384 8.61 8.82 -10.64
N ASP A 385 7.91 9.85 -10.19
CA ASP A 385 6.47 9.97 -10.32
C ASP A 385 6.11 11.43 -10.54
N PHE A 386 5.04 11.67 -11.29
CA PHE A 386 4.48 12.98 -11.53
C PHE A 386 2.97 12.85 -11.48
N ALA A 387 2.33 13.69 -10.68
CA ALA A 387 0.89 13.77 -10.59
C ALA A 387 0.37 15.19 -10.78
N VAL A 388 -0.80 15.30 -11.41
CA VAL A 388 -1.54 16.55 -11.59
C VAL A 388 -3.02 16.33 -11.30
N ASN A 389 -3.59 17.18 -10.45
CA ASN A 389 -5.04 17.29 -10.32
C ASN A 389 -5.58 18.33 -11.34
N PHE A 390 -6.35 17.87 -12.32
CA PHE A 390 -6.95 18.74 -13.32
C PHE A 390 -8.03 19.66 -12.74
N GLU A 391 -8.63 19.31 -11.61
CA GLU A 391 -9.71 20.05 -10.95
C GLU A 391 -9.22 20.89 -9.75
N ALA A 392 -7.92 21.15 -9.66
CA ALA A 392 -7.34 21.87 -8.52
C ALA A 392 -7.81 23.32 -8.38
N ASP A 393 -8.23 23.99 -9.46
CA ASP A 393 -8.86 25.32 -9.38
C ASP A 393 -10.14 25.25 -8.56
N ASP A 394 -11.05 24.35 -8.95
CA ASP A 394 -12.32 24.13 -8.25
C ASP A 394 -12.09 23.67 -6.82
N ARG A 395 -11.08 22.82 -6.59
CA ARG A 395 -10.71 22.36 -5.25
C ARG A 395 -10.21 23.50 -4.37
N ALA A 396 -9.39 24.40 -4.91
CA ALA A 396 -8.88 25.58 -4.19
C ALA A 396 -9.99 26.59 -3.90
N ASP A 397 -10.86 26.86 -4.88
CA ASP A 397 -12.02 27.74 -4.72
C ASP A 397 -12.98 27.20 -3.66
N ALA A 398 -13.27 25.89 -3.69
CA ALA A 398 -14.08 25.19 -2.70
C ALA A 398 -13.48 25.22 -1.28
N ALA A 399 -12.15 25.27 -1.16
CA ALA A 399 -11.43 25.45 0.09
C ALA A 399 -11.42 26.90 0.60
N GLY A 400 -11.99 27.85 -0.16
CA GLY A 400 -11.94 29.29 0.15
C GLY A 400 -10.59 29.94 -0.15
N GLN A 401 -9.77 29.29 -0.97
CA GLN A 401 -8.42 29.71 -1.36
C GLN A 401 -8.37 30.08 -2.85
N ALA A 402 -9.33 30.90 -3.28
CA ALA A 402 -9.48 31.23 -4.68
C ALA A 402 -8.21 31.86 -5.27
N GLY A 403 -7.83 31.44 -6.48
CA GLY A 403 -6.58 31.84 -7.13
C GLY A 403 -5.36 30.97 -6.78
N HIS A 404 -5.51 29.97 -5.91
CA HIS A 404 -4.45 28.99 -5.61
C HIS A 404 -4.52 27.71 -6.44
N GLY A 405 -5.29 27.68 -7.54
CA GLY A 405 -5.41 26.51 -8.41
C GLY A 405 -4.09 26.04 -9.04
N SER A 406 -3.02 26.84 -9.02
CA SER A 406 -1.67 26.38 -9.43
C SER A 406 -1.07 25.32 -8.49
N GLN A 407 -1.62 25.15 -7.29
CA GLN A 407 -1.22 24.16 -6.29
C GLN A 407 -1.77 22.76 -6.61
N ARG A 408 -1.41 22.24 -7.78
CA ARG A 408 -2.02 21.05 -8.36
C ARG A 408 -1.07 19.92 -8.66
N TYR A 409 0.23 20.13 -8.42
CA TYR A 409 1.26 19.18 -8.83
C TYR A 409 1.82 18.43 -7.63
N ALA A 410 2.15 17.16 -7.86
CA ALA A 410 3.02 16.40 -6.98
C ALA A 410 4.07 15.69 -7.83
N TYR A 411 5.29 15.56 -7.31
CA TYR A 411 6.33 14.84 -8.03
C TYR A 411 7.36 14.25 -7.07
N LEU A 412 7.91 13.13 -7.50
CA LEU A 412 8.96 12.40 -6.81
C LEU A 412 10.04 12.04 -7.82
N ALA A 413 11.31 12.15 -7.42
CA ALA A 413 12.43 11.65 -8.20
C ALA A 413 13.51 11.09 -7.28
N GLY A 414 14.02 9.91 -7.60
CA GLY A 414 15.00 9.23 -6.78
C GLY A 414 15.92 8.29 -7.54
N LEU A 415 16.98 7.89 -6.83
CA LEU A 415 17.98 6.93 -7.26
C LEU A 415 18.05 5.79 -6.24
N SER A 416 18.11 4.58 -6.77
CA SER A 416 18.31 3.34 -6.03
C SER A 416 19.61 2.70 -6.49
N VAL A 417 20.40 2.23 -5.52
CA VAL A 417 21.67 1.53 -5.76
C VAL A 417 21.67 0.25 -4.94
N GLY A 418 22.01 -0.86 -5.58
CA GLY A 418 21.97 -2.19 -4.97
C GLY A 418 20.66 -2.93 -5.23
N GLN A 419 20.49 -4.07 -4.56
CA GLN A 419 19.29 -4.91 -4.63
C GLN A 419 19.22 -5.75 -3.36
N LEU A 420 18.06 -6.30 -3.03
CA LEU A 420 17.85 -7.14 -1.84
C LEU A 420 17.35 -8.54 -2.23
N LYS A 421 18.23 -9.45 -2.65
CA LYS A 421 17.86 -10.81 -3.05
C LYS A 421 18.43 -11.87 -2.13
N GLU A 422 19.71 -11.78 -1.84
CA GLU A 422 20.45 -12.78 -1.10
C GLU A 422 20.93 -12.27 0.25
N LYS A 423 21.58 -13.13 1.03
CA LYS A 423 22.23 -12.73 2.27
C LYS A 423 23.42 -11.82 1.96
N GLY A 424 23.56 -10.73 2.71
CA GLY A 424 24.65 -9.77 2.53
C GLY A 424 24.38 -8.71 1.46
N ASP A 425 23.28 -8.86 0.73
CA ASP A 425 22.80 -7.84 -0.18
C ASP A 425 22.39 -6.57 0.56
N TRP A 426 22.57 -5.44 -0.11
CA TRP A 426 22.21 -4.13 0.38
C TRP A 426 21.56 -3.30 -0.72
N GLN A 427 20.75 -2.34 -0.30
CA GLN A 427 20.14 -1.35 -1.18
C GLN A 427 20.07 0.00 -0.46
N VAL A 428 20.36 1.06 -1.20
CA VAL A 428 20.16 2.44 -0.75
C VAL A 428 19.26 3.15 -1.76
N ASP A 429 18.18 3.71 -1.27
CA ASP A 429 17.26 4.56 -2.03
C ASP A 429 17.35 5.99 -1.48
N ILE A 430 17.50 6.97 -2.37
CA ILE A 430 17.48 8.40 -2.05
C ILE A 430 16.48 9.05 -2.99
N TRP A 431 15.55 9.84 -2.47
CA TRP A 431 14.60 10.56 -3.30
C TRP A 431 14.25 11.92 -2.73
N TYR A 432 13.85 12.80 -3.63
CA TYR A 432 13.13 14.03 -3.31
C TYR A 432 11.66 13.84 -3.67
N GLN A 433 10.76 14.37 -2.86
CA GLN A 433 9.32 14.35 -3.09
C GLN A 433 8.70 15.70 -2.72
N HIS A 434 7.70 16.11 -3.47
CA HIS A 434 6.94 17.33 -3.31
C HIS A 434 5.47 17.06 -3.60
N ALA A 435 4.56 17.63 -2.81
CA ALA A 435 3.13 17.62 -3.12
C ALA A 435 2.50 18.98 -2.78
N ASP A 436 1.82 19.59 -3.74
CA ASP A 436 1.04 20.81 -3.52
C ASP A 436 -0.26 20.54 -2.73
N GLN A 437 -0.82 21.57 -2.10
CA GLN A 437 -2.01 21.48 -1.23
C GLN A 437 -3.25 20.83 -1.87
N PHE A 438 -3.48 21.00 -3.18
CA PHE A 438 -4.68 20.53 -3.87
C PHE A 438 -4.38 19.49 -4.96
N SER A 439 -3.21 18.86 -4.90
CA SER A 439 -2.69 17.96 -5.94
C SER A 439 -3.17 16.50 -5.84
N LEU A 440 -3.38 15.99 -4.62
CA LEU A 440 -3.61 14.58 -4.37
C LEU A 440 -4.75 14.37 -3.37
N ASP A 441 -5.24 13.13 -3.32
CA ASP A 441 -6.14 12.67 -2.27
C ASP A 441 -5.35 12.41 -0.97
N PRO A 442 -5.54 13.21 0.09
CA PRO A 442 -4.81 13.06 1.34
C PRO A 442 -5.11 11.75 2.09
N ASN A 443 -6.16 11.03 1.70
CA ASN A 443 -6.51 9.76 2.33
C ASN A 443 -5.67 8.60 1.79
N LEU A 444 -5.02 8.76 0.63
CA LEU A 444 -4.25 7.70 -0.04
C LEU A 444 -2.75 7.81 0.20
N ILE A 445 -2.20 9.02 0.36
CA ILE A 445 -0.76 9.26 0.46
C ILE A 445 -0.12 8.63 1.71
N ASP A 446 1.18 8.30 1.62
CA ASP A 446 1.98 7.63 2.67
C ASP A 446 1.96 8.38 4.01
N ASP A 447 1.68 7.68 5.11
CA ASP A 447 1.67 8.25 6.47
C ASP A 447 3.01 8.16 7.21
N ASP A 448 4.01 7.46 6.64
CA ASP A 448 5.39 7.45 7.12
C ASP A 448 6.18 8.66 6.57
N ILE A 449 6.17 8.88 5.25
CA ILE A 449 6.96 9.93 4.58
C ILE A 449 6.13 11.22 4.47
N PHE A 450 6.56 12.26 5.19
CA PHE A 450 5.86 13.55 5.29
C PHE A 450 4.46 13.47 5.93
N ASN A 451 4.22 12.44 6.75
CA ASN A 451 3.12 12.37 7.71
C ASN A 451 1.71 12.47 7.07
N ALA A 452 1.52 11.95 5.85
CA ALA A 452 0.29 12.11 5.08
C ALA A 452 -0.17 13.59 4.96
N GLN A 453 0.79 14.51 4.83
CA GLN A 453 0.53 15.93 4.61
C GLN A 453 0.92 16.35 3.18
N LEU A 454 0.12 17.26 2.65
CA LEU A 454 0.34 18.00 1.42
C LEU A 454 0.97 19.36 1.72
N ASN A 455 1.29 20.12 0.67
CA ASN A 455 2.05 21.37 0.74
C ASN A 455 3.40 21.22 1.45
N LEU A 456 3.98 20.02 1.38
CA LEU A 456 5.29 19.66 1.90
C LEU A 456 6.18 19.19 0.75
N GLN A 457 7.47 19.42 0.94
CA GLN A 457 8.50 18.92 0.05
C GLN A 457 9.74 18.54 0.85
N GLY A 458 10.54 17.61 0.35
CA GLY A 458 11.68 17.16 1.11
C GLY A 458 12.49 16.05 0.49
N VAL A 459 13.46 15.58 1.26
CA VAL A 459 14.34 14.48 0.91
C VAL A 459 14.13 13.31 1.85
N ALA A 460 14.28 12.11 1.32
CA ALA A 460 14.27 10.89 2.12
C ALA A 460 15.33 9.91 1.62
N VAL A 461 15.83 9.12 2.57
CA VAL A 461 16.87 8.12 2.37
C VAL A 461 16.45 6.85 3.08
N GLN A 462 16.56 5.71 2.41
CA GLN A 462 16.39 4.39 3.01
C GLN A 462 17.59 3.53 2.69
N ALA A 463 18.20 2.93 3.71
CA ALA A 463 19.27 1.96 3.56
C ALA A 463 18.80 0.63 4.15
N THR A 464 18.87 -0.45 3.37
CA THR A 464 18.45 -1.79 3.79
C THR A 464 19.58 -2.79 3.60
N TYR A 465 19.73 -3.72 4.54
CA TYR A 465 20.72 -4.80 4.51
C TYR A 465 20.08 -6.15 4.85
N ASN A 466 20.30 -7.15 4.01
CA ASN A 466 19.81 -8.50 4.22
C ASN A 466 20.74 -9.29 5.16
N LEU A 467 20.32 -9.51 6.41
CA LEU A 467 20.97 -10.44 7.32
C LEU A 467 20.85 -11.90 6.83
N THR A 468 19.72 -12.22 6.20
CA THR A 468 19.44 -13.45 5.44
C THR A 468 18.47 -13.12 4.30
N ALA A 469 18.12 -14.09 3.45
CA ALA A 469 17.07 -13.90 2.44
C ALA A 469 15.69 -13.58 3.05
N ALA A 470 15.45 -13.96 4.31
CA ALA A 470 14.18 -13.77 5.02
C ALA A 470 14.22 -12.64 6.06
N VAL A 471 15.40 -12.13 6.42
CA VAL A 471 15.58 -11.18 7.52
C VAL A 471 16.40 -10.00 7.05
N ASN A 472 15.87 -8.80 7.18
CA ASN A 472 16.59 -7.58 6.85
C ASN A 472 16.48 -6.51 7.95
N VAL A 473 17.43 -5.59 7.94
CA VAL A 473 17.40 -4.36 8.72
C VAL A 473 17.28 -3.20 7.75
N ALA A 474 16.37 -2.27 8.02
CA ALA A 474 16.20 -1.06 7.24
C ALA A 474 16.28 0.19 8.14
N LEU A 475 17.02 1.20 7.69
CA LEU A 475 17.08 2.52 8.30
C LEU A 475 16.47 3.51 7.32
N THR A 476 15.51 4.32 7.77
CA THR A 476 14.91 5.38 6.95
C THR A 476 15.04 6.72 7.66
N TYR A 477 15.43 7.75 6.92
CA TYR A 477 15.36 9.15 7.35
C TYR A 477 14.59 9.95 6.31
N ALA A 478 13.68 10.82 6.74
CA ALA A 478 13.06 11.80 5.87
C ALA A 478 13.04 13.17 6.55
N HIS A 479 13.31 14.20 5.77
CA HIS A 479 13.24 15.60 6.17
C HIS A 479 12.41 16.37 5.16
N GLY A 480 11.35 17.02 5.62
CA GLY A 480 10.46 17.80 4.78
C GLY A 480 10.20 19.17 5.36
N TRP A 481 9.90 20.13 4.49
CA TRP A 481 9.62 21.52 4.85
C TRP A 481 8.44 22.08 4.06
N TRP A 482 7.81 23.10 4.62
CA TRP A 482 6.64 23.77 4.05
C TRP A 482 6.96 24.43 2.73
N TYR A 483 6.10 24.21 1.73
CA TYR A 483 6.27 24.79 0.41
C TYR A 483 5.63 26.18 0.31
N ASN A 484 4.30 26.25 0.27
CA ASN A 484 3.56 27.51 0.10
C ASN A 484 3.08 28.06 1.44
N HIS A 485 3.75 29.11 1.91
CA HIS A 485 3.52 29.70 3.23
C HIS A 485 2.19 30.44 3.40
N ASN A 486 1.38 30.52 2.34
CA ASN A 486 0.04 31.12 2.37
C ASN A 486 -1.08 30.08 2.62
N LEU A 487 -0.76 28.79 2.58
CA LEU A 487 -1.71 27.68 2.69
C LEU A 487 -1.32 26.73 3.83
N GLY A 488 -2.27 25.95 4.36
CA GLY A 488 -1.95 24.92 5.37
C GLY A 488 -1.00 23.81 4.86
N THR A 489 -0.78 22.78 5.66
CA THR A 489 -0.12 21.52 5.22
C THR A 489 -1.12 20.38 5.32
N GLY A 490 -2.19 20.51 4.53
CA GLY A 490 -3.39 19.70 4.70
C GLY A 490 -3.20 18.21 4.54
N GLY A 491 -4.10 17.44 5.14
CA GLY A 491 -4.01 15.99 5.23
C GLY A 491 -4.21 15.52 6.67
N VAL A 492 -4.05 14.23 6.93
CA VAL A 492 -4.31 13.65 8.25
C VAL A 492 -2.96 13.38 8.93
N PRO A 493 -2.29 14.40 9.50
CA PRO A 493 -1.04 14.19 10.20
C PRO A 493 -1.24 13.15 11.29
N SER A 494 -0.24 12.31 11.51
CA SER A 494 -0.27 11.41 12.66
C SER A 494 -0.56 12.24 13.91
N GLN A 495 -1.43 11.72 14.77
CA GLN A 495 -1.81 12.39 16.03
C GLN A 495 -0.61 12.70 16.94
N ALA A 496 0.56 12.14 16.62
CA ALA A 496 1.81 12.33 17.31
C ALA A 496 2.42 13.74 17.17
N THR A 497 2.26 14.38 16.01
CA THR A 497 2.73 15.76 15.80
C THR A 497 1.56 16.73 15.78
N GLY A 498 0.48 16.41 15.07
CA GLY A 498 -0.73 17.24 15.07
C GLY A 498 -0.43 18.72 14.79
N ILE A 499 0.29 18.99 13.70
CA ILE A 499 0.66 20.34 13.28
C ILE A 499 0.04 20.65 11.92
N ASN A 500 -0.58 21.83 11.79
CA ASN A 500 -0.94 22.41 10.50
C ASN A 500 -0.94 23.96 10.58
N PRO A 501 -0.09 24.67 9.81
CA PRO A 501 0.93 24.15 8.90
C PRO A 501 2.18 23.68 9.63
N THR A 502 2.76 22.59 9.14
CA THR A 502 4.06 22.02 9.56
C THR A 502 5.17 22.73 8.81
N THR A 503 6.04 23.48 9.50
CA THR A 503 7.17 24.20 8.87
C THR A 503 8.29 23.25 8.52
N GLU A 504 8.64 22.39 9.47
CA GLU A 504 9.71 21.40 9.37
C GLU A 504 9.19 20.05 9.86
N TYR A 505 9.64 18.97 9.21
CA TYR A 505 9.27 17.59 9.52
C TYR A 505 10.51 16.72 9.54
N ASN A 506 10.64 15.89 10.56
CA ASN A 506 11.68 14.88 10.69
C ASN A 506 11.06 13.51 10.97
N TRP A 507 11.56 12.51 10.28
CA TRP A 507 11.18 11.12 10.45
C TRP A 507 12.39 10.21 10.46
N VAL A 508 12.48 9.32 11.43
CA VAL A 508 13.54 8.30 11.52
C VAL A 508 12.89 6.97 11.88
N THR A 509 13.19 5.92 11.12
CA THR A 509 12.86 4.55 11.50
C THR A 509 14.06 3.62 11.45
N ALA A 510 14.05 2.65 12.36
CA ALA A 510 14.91 1.49 12.33
C ALA A 510 14.04 0.24 12.42
N ASP A 511 14.00 -0.53 11.34
CA ASP A 511 13.17 -1.71 11.18
C ASP A 511 14.02 -2.98 11.19
N LEU A 512 13.61 -3.98 11.97
CA LEU A 512 13.99 -5.37 11.79
C LEU A 512 12.79 -6.10 11.20
N ASN A 513 12.92 -6.59 9.97
CA ASN A 513 11.87 -7.31 9.27
C ASN A 513 12.21 -8.79 9.16
N VAL A 514 11.23 -9.65 9.40
CA VAL A 514 11.28 -11.09 9.17
C VAL A 514 10.12 -11.46 8.26
N LYS A 515 10.42 -11.95 7.05
CA LYS A 515 9.44 -12.43 6.08
C LYS A 515 9.48 -13.96 6.03
N PHE A 516 8.35 -14.61 5.80
CA PHE A 516 8.29 -16.07 5.71
C PHE A 516 7.22 -16.54 4.72
#